data_AF-A0A5M6D3L7-F1
#
_entry.id   AF-A0A5M6D3L7-F1
#
_cell.length_a   1.000
_cell.length_b   1.000
_cell.length_c   1.000
_cell.angle_alpha   90.00
_cell.angle_beta   90.00
_cell.angle_gamma   90.00
#
_symmetry.space_group_name_H-M   'P 1'
#
loop_
_entity.id
_entity.type
_entity.pdbx_description
1 polymer ?
#
loop_
_entity_poly.entity_id
_entity_poly.type
_entity_poly.pdbx_seq_one_letter_code
_entity_poly.pdbx_strand_id
1 'polypeptide(L)'
;MRVSVHDNWVYAQSVDHERCHIVLHTVYPHAEPPEYTDILFEGVVVHHFEQQKVGPGPYPANVLFDVKESDPVFMLGQYSELLARTKNHGWPVTRYDGTEDLASQLSAGGAKCFVVHGTCGLHGFVFAASVEFRRRQSRMQVAEAEPADALESASRAVSTMEDRSRRPSDR
;
A
#
# COMPACT_ATOMS: atom_id res chain seq x y z
N MET A 1 -11.34 -14.90 20.22
CA MET A 1 -10.53 -13.72 20.57
C MET A 1 -10.43 -12.84 19.34
N ARG A 2 -10.77 -11.55 19.45
CA ARG A 2 -10.60 -10.58 18.36
C ARG A 2 -9.14 -10.14 18.34
N VAL A 3 -8.47 -10.22 17.19
CA VAL A 3 -7.10 -9.71 17.03
C VAL A 3 -7.18 -8.19 17.04
N SER A 4 -6.41 -7.54 17.91
CA SER A 4 -6.25 -6.08 17.95
C SER A 4 -4.93 -5.71 17.28
N VAL A 5 -4.90 -4.57 16.60
CA VAL A 5 -3.69 -3.99 15.99
C VAL A 5 -3.36 -2.62 16.54
N HIS A 6 -3.94 -2.26 17.69
CA HIS A 6 -3.64 -1.03 18.39
C HIS A 6 -2.16 -0.97 18.77
N ASP A 7 -1.52 0.16 18.51
CA ASP A 7 -0.08 0.40 18.67
C ASP A 7 0.83 -0.49 17.82
N ASN A 8 0.27 -1.27 16.88
CA ASN A 8 1.10 -2.00 15.94
C ASN A 8 1.83 -1.04 15.01
N TRP A 9 3.11 -1.29 14.78
CA TRP A 9 3.92 -0.57 13.82
C TRP A 9 3.80 -1.22 12.45
N VAL A 10 3.40 -0.46 11.43
CA VAL A 10 3.41 -0.92 10.04
C VAL A 10 4.81 -0.75 9.48
N TYR A 11 5.46 -1.88 9.19
CA TYR A 11 6.84 -1.89 8.72
C TYR A 11 6.97 -2.18 7.22
N ALA A 12 5.92 -2.71 6.59
CA ALA A 12 5.85 -2.87 5.15
C ALA A 12 4.40 -2.87 4.69
N GLN A 13 4.21 -2.43 3.44
CA GLN A 13 2.95 -2.56 2.71
C GLN A 13 3.27 -3.29 1.40
N SER A 14 2.44 -4.26 1.04
CA SER A 14 2.45 -4.86 -0.30
C SER A 14 1.13 -4.61 -1.00
N VAL A 15 1.18 -4.19 -2.26
CA VAL A 15 0.01 -4.02 -3.13
C VAL A 15 0.17 -4.96 -4.31
N ASP A 16 -0.83 -5.83 -4.53
CA ASP A 16 -0.89 -6.72 -5.68
C ASP A 16 -2.11 -6.36 -6.50
N HIS A 17 -1.86 -5.75 -7.65
CA HIS A 17 -2.91 -5.28 -8.54
C HIS A 17 -3.57 -6.41 -9.33
N GLU A 18 -2.89 -7.55 -9.52
CA GLU A 18 -3.45 -8.69 -10.25
C GLU A 18 -4.37 -9.53 -9.35
N ARG A 19 -3.97 -9.73 -8.09
CA ARG A 19 -4.76 -10.49 -7.11
C ARG A 19 -5.72 -9.63 -6.29
N CYS A 20 -5.72 -8.31 -6.52
CA CYS A 20 -6.55 -7.34 -5.84
C CYS A 20 -6.43 -7.43 -4.32
N HIS A 21 -5.20 -7.48 -3.79
CA HIS A 21 -4.98 -7.46 -2.34
C HIS A 21 -4.01 -6.38 -1.89
N ILE A 22 -4.20 -5.94 -0.64
CA ILE A 22 -3.25 -5.11 0.09
C ILE A 22 -2.93 -5.81 1.40
N VAL A 23 -1.65 -5.89 1.74
CA VAL A 23 -1.21 -6.38 3.04
C VAL A 23 -0.46 -5.28 3.77
N LEU A 24 -0.89 -4.98 4.99
CA LEU A 24 -0.10 -4.21 5.94
C LEU A 24 0.59 -5.20 6.86
N HIS A 25 1.92 -5.26 6.77
CA HIS A 25 2.73 -6.09 7.64
C HIS A 25 3.05 -5.32 8.92
N THR A 26 2.63 -5.86 10.05
CA THR A 26 2.69 -5.13 11.32
C THR A 26 3.39 -5.92 12.42
N VAL A 27 3.95 -5.19 13.39
CA VAL A 27 4.54 -5.73 14.60
C VAL A 27 4.01 -4.98 15.81
N TYR A 28 3.64 -5.70 16.87
CA TYR A 28 3.41 -5.13 18.19
C TYR A 28 4.71 -5.26 19.00
N PRO A 29 5.48 -4.18 19.15
CA PRO A 29 6.83 -4.25 19.73
C PRO A 29 6.84 -4.31 21.26
N HIS A 30 5.67 -4.13 21.90
CA HIS A 30 5.55 -4.07 23.36
C HIS A 30 5.29 -5.45 24.01
N ALA A 31 5.15 -6.51 23.21
CA ALA A 31 5.11 -7.89 23.68
C ALA A 31 6.52 -8.52 23.67
N GLU A 32 6.74 -9.50 24.54
CA GLU A 32 7.97 -10.28 24.60
C GLU A 32 7.64 -11.79 24.48
N PRO A 33 7.93 -12.43 23.32
CA PRO A 33 8.52 -11.86 22.11
C PRO A 33 7.54 -10.93 21.35
N PRO A 34 8.03 -10.07 20.44
CA PRO A 34 7.17 -9.22 19.61
C PRO A 34 6.16 -10.03 18.80
N GLU A 35 4.91 -9.56 18.76
CA GLU A 35 3.84 -10.21 18.02
C GLU A 35 3.75 -9.65 16.59
N TYR A 36 3.60 -10.52 15.60
CA TYR A 36 3.45 -10.12 14.20
C TYR A 36 2.03 -10.39 13.72
N THR A 37 1.44 -9.42 13.05
CA THR A 37 0.10 -9.53 12.47
C THR A 37 0.09 -8.88 11.09
N ASP A 38 -0.37 -9.62 10.09
CA ASP A 38 -0.70 -9.09 8.78
C ASP A 38 -2.16 -8.64 8.77
N ILE A 39 -2.42 -7.45 8.25
CA ILE A 39 -3.76 -6.96 7.95
C ILE A 39 -3.94 -7.10 6.44
N LEU A 40 -4.72 -8.09 6.04
CA LEU A 40 -4.97 -8.41 4.64
C LEU A 40 -6.33 -7.86 4.23
N PHE A 41 -6.35 -7.04 3.18
CA PHE A 41 -7.55 -6.64 2.47
C PHE A 41 -7.64 -7.46 1.19
N GLU A 42 -8.73 -8.20 1.00
CA GLU A 42 -8.97 -9.02 -0.20
C GLU A 42 -10.06 -8.39 -1.07
N GLY A 43 -9.94 -8.53 -2.39
CA GLY A 43 -10.91 -7.95 -3.34
C GLY A 43 -10.90 -6.42 -3.31
N VAL A 44 -9.71 -5.82 -3.23
CA VAL A 44 -9.52 -4.37 -3.17
C VAL A 44 -9.93 -3.73 -4.49
N VAL A 45 -10.80 -2.73 -4.41
CA VAL A 45 -11.28 -1.92 -5.55
C VAL A 45 -10.49 -0.62 -5.65
N VAL A 46 -10.31 0.06 -4.52
CA VAL A 46 -9.55 1.31 -4.42
C VAL A 46 -9.03 1.47 -3.00
N HIS A 47 -7.91 2.16 -2.85
CA HIS A 47 -7.40 2.57 -1.55
C HIS A 47 -6.79 3.97 -1.67
N HIS A 48 -6.69 4.65 -0.53
CA HIS A 48 -5.97 5.89 -0.40
C HIS A 48 -5.32 5.94 0.98
N PHE A 49 -4.01 6.18 1.02
CA PHE A 49 -3.24 6.33 2.26
C PHE A 49 -2.44 7.63 2.23
N GLU A 50 -2.57 8.43 3.28
CA GLU A 50 -1.88 9.70 3.46
C GLU A 50 -0.78 9.59 4.51
N GLN A 51 0.16 10.55 4.46
CA GLN A 51 1.13 10.81 5.52
C GLN A 51 2.03 9.61 5.86
N GLN A 52 2.24 8.70 4.90
CA GLN A 52 3.12 7.56 5.09
C GLN A 52 4.56 8.04 5.30
N LYS A 53 5.14 7.68 6.44
CA LYS A 53 6.56 7.91 6.67
C LYS A 53 7.36 6.72 6.15
N VAL A 54 8.41 7.01 5.40
CA VAL A 54 9.36 6.02 4.87
C VAL A 54 10.75 6.36 5.37
N GLY A 55 11.55 5.33 5.64
CA GLY A 55 12.94 5.48 6.04
C GLY A 55 13.17 5.49 7.56
N PRO A 56 14.44 5.43 7.97
CA PRO A 56 14.82 5.38 9.38
C PRO A 56 14.54 6.72 10.07
N GLY A 57 14.32 6.69 11.38
CA GLY A 57 14.19 7.88 12.20
C GLY A 57 13.95 7.54 13.68
N PRO A 58 13.97 8.55 14.57
CA PRO A 58 13.88 8.33 16.02
C PRO A 58 12.49 7.86 16.49
N TYR A 59 11.47 7.97 15.64
CA TYR A 59 10.09 7.56 15.92
C TYR A 59 9.65 6.45 14.97
N PRO A 60 8.77 5.53 15.41
CA PRO A 60 8.15 4.58 14.50
C PRO A 60 7.47 5.31 13.34
N ALA A 61 7.60 4.77 12.14
CA ALA A 61 7.18 5.47 10.93
C ALA A 61 5.66 5.55 10.81
N ASN A 62 4.99 4.41 11.03
CA ASN A 62 3.56 4.27 10.86
C ASN A 62 3.02 3.43 12.04
N VAL A 63 2.19 4.02 12.90
CA VAL A 63 1.63 3.39 14.10
C VAL A 63 0.12 3.38 14.00
N LEU A 64 -0.50 2.22 14.18
CA LEU A 64 -1.94 2.04 14.05
C LEU A 64 -2.66 2.36 15.36
N PHE A 65 -3.76 3.12 15.24
CA PHE A 65 -4.80 3.20 16.26
C PHE A 65 -5.77 2.03 16.11
N ASP A 66 -6.33 1.82 14.91
CA ASP A 66 -7.30 0.75 14.63
C ASP A 66 -7.50 0.55 13.10
N VAL A 67 -8.05 -0.60 12.73
CA VAL A 67 -8.60 -0.88 11.40
C VAL A 67 -10.03 -1.40 11.55
N LYS A 68 -11.00 -0.69 10.97
CA LYS A 68 -12.41 -1.02 11.13
C LYS A 68 -13.23 -0.73 9.89
N GLU A 69 -14.32 -1.47 9.72
CA GLU A 69 -15.37 -1.14 8.75
C GLU A 69 -15.99 0.22 9.11
N SER A 70 -16.29 1.02 8.10
CA SER A 70 -16.88 2.35 8.25
C SER A 70 -17.95 2.58 7.19
N ASP A 71 -18.81 3.58 7.43
CA ASP A 71 -19.80 4.00 6.45
C ASP A 71 -19.08 4.64 5.24
N PRO A 72 -19.29 4.11 4.01
CA PRO A 72 -18.60 4.60 2.83
C PRO A 72 -18.83 6.08 2.53
N VAL A 73 -20.06 6.58 2.70
CA VAL A 73 -20.42 7.97 2.38
C VAL A 73 -19.76 8.91 3.39
N PHE A 74 -19.86 8.58 4.68
CA PHE A 74 -19.19 9.32 5.74
C PHE A 74 -17.68 9.39 5.52
N MET A 75 -17.04 8.25 5.20
CA MET A 75 -15.60 8.19 4.95
C MET A 75 -15.21 9.04 3.75
N LEU A 76 -15.86 8.88 2.60
CA LEU A 76 -15.57 9.68 1.41
C LEU A 76 -15.82 11.18 1.66
N GLY A 77 -16.82 11.53 2.48
CA GLY A 77 -17.07 12.91 2.90
C GLY A 77 -15.88 13.57 3.62
N GLN A 78 -15.10 12.80 4.40
CA GLN A 78 -13.87 13.29 5.03
C GLN A 78 -12.79 13.67 4.01
N TYR A 79 -12.86 13.13 2.78
CA TYR A 79 -11.92 13.38 1.69
C TYR A 79 -12.52 14.25 0.58
N SER A 80 -13.52 15.08 0.88
CA SER A 80 -14.23 15.90 -0.11
C SER A 80 -13.31 16.78 -0.98
N GLU A 81 -12.28 17.40 -0.39
CA GLU A 81 -11.30 18.20 -1.13
C GLU A 81 -10.44 17.36 -2.09
N LEU A 82 -9.99 16.18 -1.63
CA LEU A 82 -9.26 15.23 -2.47
C LEU A 82 -10.12 14.78 -3.64
N LEU A 83 -11.38 14.43 -3.38
CA LEU A 83 -12.35 14.00 -4.38
C LEU A 83 -12.63 15.11 -5.39
N ALA A 84 -12.79 16.35 -4.94
CA ALA A 84 -13.00 17.49 -5.83
C ALA A 84 -11.81 17.71 -6.78
N ARG A 85 -10.57 17.61 -6.25
CA ARG A 85 -9.34 17.79 -7.03
C ARG A 85 -9.08 16.64 -8.00
N THR A 86 -9.50 15.42 -7.66
CA THR A 86 -9.19 14.21 -8.43
C THR A 86 -10.39 13.66 -9.21
N LYS A 87 -11.55 14.33 -9.23
CA LYS A 87 -12.79 13.83 -9.84
C LYS A 87 -12.65 13.25 -11.25
N ASN A 88 -11.78 13.83 -12.09
CA ASN A 88 -11.57 13.41 -13.48
C ASN A 88 -10.29 12.58 -13.68
N HIS A 89 -9.57 12.19 -12.61
CA HIS A 89 -8.24 11.60 -12.67
C HIS A 89 -8.04 10.54 -11.59
N GLY A 90 -7.60 9.34 -11.99
CA GLY A 90 -7.07 8.34 -11.04
C GLY A 90 -8.10 7.52 -10.27
N TRP A 91 -9.40 7.66 -10.55
CA TRP A 91 -10.45 6.82 -9.97
C TRP A 91 -10.81 5.66 -10.90
N PRO A 92 -11.11 4.46 -10.35
CA PRO A 92 -11.55 3.31 -11.13
C PRO A 92 -12.97 3.47 -11.70
N VAL A 93 -13.68 4.54 -11.32
CA VAL A 93 -14.99 4.90 -11.86
C VAL A 93 -14.87 6.08 -12.81
N THR A 94 -15.46 5.97 -14.00
CA THR A 94 -15.30 6.97 -15.06
C THR A 94 -16.10 8.26 -14.81
N ARG A 95 -17.25 8.16 -14.12
CA ARG A 95 -18.13 9.29 -13.79
C ARG A 95 -18.93 8.97 -12.52
N TYR A 96 -18.99 9.93 -11.61
CA TYR A 96 -19.86 9.84 -10.44
C TYR A 96 -20.42 11.23 -10.06
N ASP A 97 -21.61 11.24 -9.47
CA ASP A 97 -22.32 12.42 -8.98
C ASP A 97 -22.37 12.46 -7.45
N GLY A 98 -21.32 13.04 -6.86
CA GLY A 98 -21.20 13.16 -5.41
C GLY A 98 -20.71 11.90 -4.69
N THR A 99 -20.61 11.99 -3.37
CA THR A 99 -20.04 10.94 -2.52
C THR A 99 -20.91 9.69 -2.45
N GLU A 100 -22.22 9.85 -2.53
CA GLU A 100 -23.23 8.79 -2.45
C GLU A 100 -23.18 7.90 -3.68
N ASP A 101 -23.13 8.50 -4.88
CA ASP A 101 -22.98 7.76 -6.13
C ASP A 101 -21.60 7.06 -6.18
N LEU A 102 -20.53 7.76 -5.80
CA LEU A 102 -19.20 7.15 -5.74
C LEU A 102 -19.16 5.96 -4.77
N ALA A 103 -19.71 6.10 -3.57
CA ALA A 103 -19.82 5.02 -2.60
C ALA A 103 -20.61 3.84 -3.18
N SER A 104 -21.76 4.10 -3.81
CA SER A 104 -22.59 3.07 -4.42
C SER A 104 -21.83 2.31 -5.51
N GLN A 105 -21.13 3.03 -6.39
CA GLN A 105 -20.35 2.42 -7.48
C GLN A 105 -19.18 1.59 -6.95
N LEU A 106 -18.43 2.09 -5.97
CA LEU A 106 -17.31 1.36 -5.36
C LEU A 106 -17.81 0.11 -4.60
N SER A 107 -19.01 0.16 -4.01
CA SER A 107 -19.61 -0.95 -3.29
C SER A 107 -20.46 -1.90 -4.15
N ALA A 108 -20.70 -1.60 -5.43
CA ALA A 108 -21.58 -2.39 -6.30
C ALA A 108 -21.12 -3.86 -6.45
N GLY A 109 -19.82 -4.12 -6.33
CA GLY A 109 -19.22 -5.47 -6.32
C GLY A 109 -19.19 -6.15 -4.95
N GLY A 110 -19.88 -5.62 -3.95
CA GLY A 110 -19.86 -6.13 -2.57
C GLY A 110 -18.69 -5.61 -1.73
N ALA A 111 -17.94 -4.63 -2.22
CA ALA A 111 -16.86 -4.03 -1.46
C ALA A 111 -17.40 -3.16 -0.31
N LYS A 112 -16.73 -3.28 0.83
CA LYS A 112 -16.94 -2.51 2.05
C LYS A 112 -15.86 -1.46 2.21
N CYS A 113 -16.16 -0.38 2.91
CA CYS A 113 -15.17 0.63 3.24
C CYS A 113 -14.52 0.31 4.60
N PHE A 114 -13.20 0.17 4.61
CA PHE A 114 -12.40 0.04 5.82
C PHE A 114 -11.57 1.29 6.03
N VAL A 115 -11.61 1.86 7.23
CA VAL A 115 -10.70 2.94 7.63
C VAL A 115 -9.47 2.34 8.29
N VAL A 116 -8.30 2.81 7.87
CA VAL A 116 -7.02 2.55 8.54
C VAL A 116 -6.67 3.82 9.30
N HIS A 117 -6.83 3.77 10.61
CA HIS A 117 -6.57 4.90 11.47
C HIS A 117 -5.17 4.77 12.06
N GLY A 118 -4.23 5.60 11.59
CA GLY A 118 -2.92 5.75 12.23
C GLY A 118 -2.94 6.79 13.35
N THR A 119 -2.24 6.55 14.45
CA THR A 119 -1.88 7.59 15.44
C THR A 119 -0.68 8.43 14.97
N CYS A 120 0.17 7.85 14.13
CA CYS A 120 1.29 8.51 13.47
C CYS A 120 1.52 7.85 12.12
N GLY A 121 1.45 8.63 11.04
CA GLY A 121 1.59 8.13 9.67
C GLY A 121 0.49 7.14 9.25
N LEU A 122 0.45 6.82 7.95
CA LEU A 122 -0.47 5.84 7.34
C LEU A 122 -1.92 5.96 7.85
N HIS A 123 -2.61 7.02 7.41
CA HIS A 123 -4.03 7.21 7.65
C HIS A 123 -4.78 7.14 6.32
N GLY A 124 -5.94 6.48 6.27
CA GLY A 124 -6.65 6.36 5.00
C GLY A 124 -7.82 5.41 4.99
N PHE A 125 -8.20 4.99 3.78
CA PHE A 125 -9.27 4.03 3.58
C PHE A 125 -8.92 3.00 2.50
N VAL A 126 -9.59 1.86 2.59
CA VAL A 126 -9.54 0.77 1.61
C VAL A 126 -10.98 0.32 1.33
N PHE A 127 -11.39 0.32 0.07
CA PHE A 127 -12.58 -0.38 -0.38
C PHE A 127 -12.19 -1.80 -0.79
N ALA A 128 -12.68 -2.79 -0.06
CA ALA A 128 -12.33 -4.20 -0.24
C ALA A 128 -13.49 -5.13 0.10
N ALA A 129 -13.49 -6.35 -0.41
CA ALA A 129 -14.51 -7.34 -0.07
C ALA A 129 -14.45 -7.78 1.40
N SER A 130 -13.24 -7.90 1.96
CA SER A 130 -13.01 -8.33 3.33
C SER A 130 -11.72 -7.75 3.91
N VAL A 131 -11.61 -7.83 5.24
CA VAL A 131 -10.35 -7.63 5.97
C VAL A 131 -10.12 -8.82 6.91
N GLU A 132 -8.90 -9.34 6.92
CA GLU A 132 -8.46 -10.43 7.80
C GLU A 132 -7.21 -10.04 8.57
N PHE A 133 -7.15 -10.43 9.84
CA PHE A 133 -6.01 -10.24 10.71
C PHE A 133 -5.30 -11.57 10.92
N ARG A 134 -4.16 -11.77 10.24
CA ARG A 134 -3.40 -13.02 10.23
C ARG A 134 -2.19 -12.90 11.13
N ARG A 135 -2.17 -13.63 12.26
CA ARG A 135 -0.98 -13.73 13.10
C ARG A 135 0.15 -14.43 12.36
N ARG A 136 1.38 -13.99 12.63
CA ARG A 136 2.61 -14.57 12.08
C ARG A 136 3.58 -14.94 13.19
N GLN A 137 4.38 -15.96 12.93
CA GLN A 137 5.45 -16.39 13.84
C GLN A 137 6.67 -15.46 13.77
N SER A 138 6.84 -14.73 12.67
CA SER A 138 8.01 -13.89 12.42
C SER A 138 7.70 -12.77 11.43
N ARG A 139 8.57 -11.76 11.42
CA ARG A 139 8.58 -10.66 10.44
C ARG A 139 8.55 -11.20 9.01
N MET A 140 7.77 -10.55 8.14
CA MET A 140 7.78 -10.85 6.71
C MET A 140 9.14 -10.49 6.11
N GLN A 141 9.72 -11.43 5.37
CA GLN A 141 10.85 -11.15 4.48
C GLN A 141 10.28 -10.52 3.21
N VAL A 142 10.37 -9.20 3.10
CA VAL A 142 10.16 -8.52 1.83
C VAL A 142 11.46 -8.68 1.07
N ALA A 143 11.44 -9.35 -0.08
CA ALA A 143 12.65 -9.62 -0.86
C ALA A 143 13.45 -8.32 -1.03
N GLU A 144 14.75 -8.36 -0.72
CA GLU A 144 15.64 -7.25 -1.02
C GLU A 144 15.62 -7.06 -2.53
N ALA A 145 15.29 -5.84 -3.00
CA ALA A 145 15.56 -5.49 -4.38
C ALA A 145 17.06 -5.69 -4.60
N GLU A 146 17.44 -6.47 -5.62
CA GLU A 146 18.85 -6.75 -5.89
C GLU A 146 19.66 -5.44 -5.92
N PRO A 147 20.86 -5.43 -5.32
CA PRO A 147 21.69 -4.23 -5.33
C PRO A 147 21.96 -3.78 -6.77
N ALA A 148 21.97 -2.47 -6.97
CA ALA A 148 22.09 -1.78 -8.26
C ALA A 148 23.38 -2.08 -9.07
N ASP A 149 24.27 -2.95 -8.56
CA ASP A 149 25.52 -3.37 -9.22
C ASP A 149 25.28 -4.18 -10.50
N ALA A 150 24.06 -4.71 -10.71
CA ALA A 150 23.69 -5.37 -11.96
C ALA A 150 23.51 -4.40 -13.15
N LEU A 151 23.17 -3.13 -12.91
CA LEU A 151 22.98 -2.13 -13.97
C LEU A 151 24.31 -1.56 -14.49
N GLU A 152 25.35 -1.50 -13.67
CA GLU A 152 26.67 -1.01 -14.11
C GLU A 152 27.39 -2.03 -15.00
N SER A 153 27.15 -3.33 -14.75
CA SER A 153 27.67 -4.43 -15.57
C SER A 153 27.03 -4.48 -16.96
N ALA A 154 25.72 -4.17 -17.06
CA ALA A 154 25.03 -4.07 -18.35
C ALA A 154 25.47 -2.83 -19.16
N SER A 155 25.69 -1.69 -18.50
CA SER A 155 26.19 -0.46 -19.14
C SER A 155 27.60 -0.62 -19.72
N ARG A 156 28.50 -1.31 -18.99
CA ARG A 156 29.84 -1.64 -19.48
C ARG A 156 29.82 -2.63 -20.65
N ALA A 157 28.93 -3.62 -20.64
CA ALA A 157 28.82 -4.59 -21.72
C ALA A 157 28.35 -3.94 -23.05
N VAL A 158 27.41 -2.99 -22.99
CA VAL A 158 26.91 -2.27 -24.16
C VAL A 158 27.98 -1.31 -24.73
N SER A 159 28.70 -0.57 -23.88
CA SER A 159 29.81 0.29 -24.33
C SER A 159 30.95 -0.50 -24.99
N THR A 160 31.20 -1.74 -24.54
CA THR A 160 32.26 -2.59 -25.11
C THR A 160 31.87 -3.20 -26.46
N MET A 161 30.57 -3.34 -26.74
CA MET A 161 30.07 -3.82 -28.05
C MET A 161 30.04 -2.71 -29.11
N GLU A 162 29.73 -1.46 -28.76
CA GLU A 162 29.71 -0.35 -29.72
C GLU A 162 31.12 0.05 -30.21
N ASP A 163 32.15 -0.13 -29.37
CA ASP A 163 33.54 0.21 -29.73
C ASP A 163 34.17 -0.80 -30.72
N ARG A 164 33.70 -2.05 -30.74
CA ARG A 164 34.17 -3.07 -31.70
C ARG A 164 33.59 -2.93 -33.11
N SER A 165 32.53 -2.13 -33.28
CA SER A 165 31.88 -1.91 -34.58
C SER A 165 32.54 -0.79 -35.40
N ARG A 166 33.50 -0.05 -34.83
CA ARG A 166 34.24 1.03 -35.49
C ARG A 166 35.69 0.63 -35.81
N ARG A 167 35.89 -0.38 -36.66
CA ARG A 167 37.18 -0.53 -37.38
C ARG A 167 37.02 -0.02 -38.81
N PRO A 168 37.83 0.95 -39.26
CA PRO A 168 37.84 1.34 -40.65
C PRO A 168 38.46 0.22 -41.49
N SER A 169 37.85 -0.05 -42.64
CA SER A 169 38.41 -0.89 -43.69
C SER A 169 39.61 -0.16 -44.32
N ASP A 170 40.82 -0.55 -43.98
CA ASP A 170 42.03 -0.05 -44.66
C ASP A 170 42.12 -0.66 -46.07
N ARG A 171 42.24 0.23 -47.06
CA ARG A 171 42.72 -0.01 -48.41
C ARG A 171 43.94 0.88 -48.65
#